data_AF-A0A0F9UW84-F1
#
_entry.id   AF-A0A0F9UW84-F1
#
_cell.length_a   1.000
_cell.length_b   1.000
_cell.length_c   1.000
_cell.angle_alpha   90.00
_cell.angle_beta   90.00
_cell.angle_gamma   90.00
#
_symmetry.space_group_name_H-M   'P 1'
#
loop_
_entity.id
_entity.type
_entity.pdbx_description
1 polymer ?
#
loop_
_entity_poly.entity_id
_entity_poly.type
_entity_poly.pdbx_seq_one_letter_code
_entity_poly.pdbx_strand_id
1 'polypeptide(L)' 'MSTFYISFGQVHRHVINDVVLDKDVLLRIEAPSEGEARQRVFDTIGNKWFTSYDEETVEFEYFPGGAVEVPGITEVANNE' A
#
# COMPACT_ATOMS: atom_id res chain seq x y z
N MET A 1 15.48 -5.52 0.98
CA MET A 1 14.17 -4.82 0.94
C MET A 1 13.20 -5.65 1.74
N SER A 2 12.20 -5.01 2.34
CA SER A 2 11.14 -5.65 3.12
C SER A 2 9.79 -5.35 2.48
N THR A 3 8.83 -6.26 2.65
CA THR A 3 7.46 -6.07 2.20
C THR A 3 6.66 -5.34 3.27
N PHE A 4 5.94 -4.31 2.86
CA PHE A 4 4.98 -3.58 3.69
C PHE A 4 3.60 -3.61 3.04
N TYR A 5 2.57 -3.54 3.87
CA TYR A 5 1.17 -3.59 3.44
C TYR A 5 0.44 -2.34 3.92
N ILE A 6 -0.22 -1.63 3.02
CA ILE A 6 -0.91 -0.37 3.33
C ILE A 6 -2.42 -0.60 3.24
N SER A 7 -3.13 -0.26 4.31
CA SER A 7 -4.59 -0.32 4.37
C SER A 7 -5.24 1.03 4.15
N PHE A 8 -6.47 1.02 3.66
CA PHE A 8 -7.24 2.22 3.33
C PHE A 8 -8.33 2.53 4.37
N GLY A 9 -8.41 1.75 5.45
CA GLY A 9 -9.45 1.90 6.46
C GLY A 9 -10.85 1.72 5.88
N GLN A 10 -11.89 2.08 6.63
CA GLN A 10 -13.27 1.81 6.24
C GLN A 10 -13.84 2.77 5.17
N VAL A 11 -13.21 3.94 5.00
CA VAL A 11 -13.80 5.07 4.25
C VAL A 11 -12.96 5.56 3.08
N HIS A 12 -11.66 5.24 3.02
CA HIS A 12 -10.83 5.67 1.91
C HIS A 12 -10.95 4.67 0.76
N ARG A 13 -11.26 5.20 -0.43
CA ARG A 13 -11.31 4.44 -1.68
C ARG A 13 -10.59 5.22 -2.77
N HIS A 14 -9.70 4.55 -3.49
CA HIS A 14 -8.98 5.09 -4.64
C HIS A 14 -9.13 4.15 -5.84
N VAL A 15 -9.01 4.72 -7.03
CA VAL A 15 -8.93 3.95 -8.28
C VAL A 15 -7.71 4.46 -9.02
N ILE A 16 -6.74 3.58 -9.23
CA ILE A 16 -5.44 3.92 -9.83
C ILE A 16 -5.09 2.83 -10.83
N ASN A 17 -4.91 3.18 -12.11
CA ASN A 17 -4.59 2.21 -13.16
C ASN A 17 -5.55 1.00 -13.14
N ASP A 18 -6.85 1.26 -13.02
CA ASP A 18 -7.94 0.28 -12.91
C ASP A 18 -7.92 -0.62 -11.65
N VAL A 19 -6.95 -0.43 -10.74
CA VAL A 19 -6.94 -1.09 -9.43
C VAL A 19 -7.75 -0.29 -8.43
N VAL A 20 -8.71 -0.95 -7.77
CA VAL A 20 -9.49 -0.38 -6.68
C VAL A 20 -8.77 -0.64 -5.36
N LEU A 21 -8.41 0.44 -4.68
CA LEU A 21 -7.83 0.41 -3.34
C LEU A 21 -8.90 0.85 -2.34
N ASP A 22 -9.43 -0.07 -1.56
CA ASP A 22 -10.46 0.17 -0.55
C ASP A 22 -10.22 -0.67 0.73
N LYS A 23 -11.23 -0.74 1.60
CA LYS A 23 -11.16 -1.41 2.90
C LYS A 23 -10.83 -2.90 2.81
N ASP A 24 -11.10 -3.55 1.67
CA ASP A 24 -10.99 -5.00 1.53
C ASP A 24 -9.61 -5.43 1.01
N VAL A 25 -8.76 -4.49 0.58
CA VAL A 25 -7.45 -4.78 0.00
C VAL A 25 -6.30 -4.13 0.78
N LEU A 26 -5.12 -4.70 0.62
CA LEU A 26 -3.85 -4.13 1.06
C LEU A 26 -3.01 -3.78 -0.16
N LEU A 27 -2.42 -2.58 -0.17
CA LEU A 27 -1.39 -2.26 -1.15
C LEU A 27 -0.05 -2.80 -0.67
N ARG A 28 0.50 -3.77 -1.41
CA ARG A 28 1.81 -4.38 -1.16
C ARG A 28 2.92 -3.50 -1.75
N ILE A 29 3.93 -3.19 -0.95
CA ILE A 29 5.06 -2.34 -1.36
C ILE A 29 6.36 -2.95 -0.86
N GLU A 30 7.34 -3.10 -1.76
CA GLU A 30 8.71 -3.45 -1.38
C GLU A 30 9.56 -2.17 -1.20
N ALA A 31 10.09 -2.00 0.01
CA ALA A 31 10.83 -0.80 0.39
C ALA A 31 11.97 -1.14 1.38
N PRO A 32 13.00 -0.28 1.51
CA PRO A 32 14.04 -0.49 2.50
C PRO A 32 13.57 -0.20 3.94
N SER A 33 12.47 0.53 4.12
CA SER A 33 11.88 0.84 5.43
C SER A 33 10.39 1.16 5.33
N GLU A 34 9.67 1.08 6.45
CA GLU A 34 8.26 1.47 6.51
C GLU A 34 8.08 2.94 6.12
N GLY A 35 8.99 3.81 6.57
CA GLY A 35 8.96 5.24 6.25
C GLY A 35 9.02 5.50 4.74
N GLU A 36 9.89 4.79 4.02
CA GLU A 36 9.97 4.86 2.56
C GLU A 36 8.70 4.34 1.88
N ALA A 37 8.13 3.22 2.35
CA ALA A 37 6.88 2.70 1.81
C ALA A 37 5.73 3.72 1.97
N ARG A 38 5.61 4.32 3.16
CA ARG A 38 4.60 5.34 3.47
C ARG A 38 4.80 6.61 2.64
N GLN A 39 6.05 7.02 2.44
CA GLN A 39 6.38 8.18 1.61
C GLN A 39 5.93 7.97 0.15
N ARG A 40 6.20 6.80 -0.45
CA ARG A 40 5.73 6.48 -1.82
C ARG A 40 4.21 6.54 -1.97
N VAL A 41 3.48 6.02 -0.98
CA VAL A 41 2.02 6.13 -0.96
C VAL A 41 1.59 7.58 -0.85
N PHE A 42 2.21 8.34 0.06
CA PHE A 42 1.89 9.74 0.25
C PHE A 42 2.11 10.57 -1.02
N ASP A 43 3.21 10.33 -1.73
CA ASP A 43 3.52 11.06 -2.97
C ASP A 43 2.52 10.76 -4.11
N THR A 44 1.83 9.61 -4.05
CA THR A 44 0.88 9.21 -5.10
C THR A 44 -0.58 9.52 -4.78
N ILE A 45 -1.04 9.22 -3.56
CA ILE A 45 -2.45 9.37 -3.15
C ILE A 45 -2.65 10.29 -1.94
N GLY A 46 -1.58 10.94 -1.46
CA GLY A 46 -1.63 11.82 -0.31
C GLY A 46 -1.85 11.08 1.01
N ASN A 47 -2.55 11.73 1.94
CA ASN A 47 -2.80 11.22 3.28
C ASN A 47 -4.11 10.41 3.44
N LYS A 48 -4.76 10.02 2.34
CA LYS A 48 -6.05 9.31 2.36
C LYS A 48 -5.86 7.79 2.44
N TRP A 49 -5.24 7.32 3.50
CA TRP A 49 -5.06 5.91 3.82
C TRP A 49 -4.94 5.79 5.34
N PHE A 50 -4.96 4.57 5.88
CA PHE A 50 -5.12 4.37 7.32
C PHE A 50 -3.80 4.03 8.02
N THR A 51 -3.25 2.85 7.76
CA THR A 51 -2.01 2.40 8.40
C THR A 51 -1.19 1.49 7.49
N SER A 52 0.08 1.33 7.86
CA SER A 52 1.01 0.33 7.34
C SER A 52 1.13 -0.86 8.30
N TYR A 53 1.47 -2.01 7.74
CA TYR A 53 1.85 -3.23 8.44
C TYR A 53 3.12 -3.79 7.81
N ASP A 54 3.90 -4.52 8.59
CA ASP A 54 4.92 -5.44 8.10
C ASP A 54 4.33 -6.85 7.93
N GLU A 55 5.12 -7.78 7.39
CA GLU A 55 4.69 -9.16 7.12
C GLU A 55 4.38 -9.96 8.40
N GLU A 56 4.96 -9.60 9.54
CA GLU A 56 4.74 -10.30 10.81
C GLU A 56 3.47 -9.80 11.52
N THR A 57 3.04 -8.57 11.25
CA THR A 57 1.91 -7.92 11.94
C THR A 57 0.61 -7.89 11.13
N VAL A 58 0.65 -8.21 9.84
CA VAL A 58 -0.52 -8.17 8.96
C VAL A 58 -1.44 -9.38 9.17
N GLU A 59 -2.72 -9.12 9.46
CA GLU A 59 -3.76 -10.15 9.56
C GLU A 59 -4.62 -10.14 8.29
N PHE A 60 -4.21 -10.93 7.28
CA PHE A 60 -4.86 -10.97 5.97
C PHE A 60 -6.35 -11.36 6.00
N GLU A 61 -6.82 -12.03 7.06
CA GLU A 61 -8.23 -12.40 7.21
C GLU A 61 -9.19 -11.20 7.26
N TYR A 62 -8.70 -10.03 7.66
CA TYR A 62 -9.48 -8.79 7.64
C TYR A 62 -9.55 -8.11 6.27
N PHE A 63 -8.80 -8.60 5.28
CA PHE A 63 -8.67 -8.03 3.95
C PHE A 63 -9.04 -9.07 2.88
N PRO A 64 -10.34 -9.34 2.66
CA PRO A 64 -10.80 -10.43 1.80
C PRO A 64 -10.43 -10.26 0.31
N GLY A 65 -10.09 -9.05 -0.12
CA GLY A 65 -9.54 -8.77 -1.45
C GLY A 65 -8.03 -9.01 -1.57
N GLY A 66 -7.36 -9.29 -0.45
CA GLY A 66 -5.95 -9.64 -0.40
C GLY A 66 -4.99 -8.48 -0.66
N ALA A 67 -3.75 -8.83 -1.00
CA ALA A 67 -2.70 -7.89 -1.34
C ALA A 67 -2.66 -7.62 -2.85
N VAL A 68 -2.57 -6.34 -3.23
CA VAL A 68 -2.49 -5.88 -4.60
C VAL A 68 -1.27 -4.99 -4.81
N GLU A 69 -0.78 -4.93 -6.05
CA GLU A 69 0.31 -4.06 -6.46
C GLU A 69 -0.22 -3.06 -7.50
N VAL A 70 0.25 -1.82 -7.42
CA VAL A 70 -0.15 -0.76 -8.35
C VAL A 70 1.10 -0.21 -9.04
N PRO A 71 1.21 -0.37 -10.37
CA PRO A 71 2.31 0.22 -11.15
C PRO A 71 2.41 1.72 -10.90
N GLY A 72 3.63 2.23 -10.77
CA GLY A 72 3.93 3.62 -10.40
C GLY A 72 3.92 3.95 -8.91
N ILE A 73 3.36 3.10 -8.04
CA ILE A 73 3.48 3.24 -6.56
C ILE A 73 4.49 2.24 -6.01
N THR A 74 4.43 1.00 -6.50
CA THR A 74 5.24 -0.10 -5.99
C THR A 74 6.65 -0.12 -6.58
N GLU A 75 6.87 0.61 -7.67
CA GLU A 75 8.16 0.69 -8.34
C GLU A 75 9.13 1.59 -7.57
N VAL A 76 10.34 1.07 -7.33
CA VAL A 76 11.46 1.86 -6.83
C VAL A 76 11.81 2.87 -7.92
N ALA A 77 11.77 4.17 -7.61
CA ALA A 77 12.31 5.18 -8.52
C ALA A 77 13.80 4.89 -8.74
N ASN A 78 14.13 4.25 -9.87
CA ASN A 78 15.50 4.16 -10.34
C ASN A 78 15.89 5.58 -10.79
N ASN A 79 16.39 6.38 -9.86
CA ASN A 79 17.08 7.61 -10.20
C ASN A 79 18.45 7.22 -10.77
N GLU A 80 18.58 7.20 -12.10
CA GLU A 80 19.88 7.26 -12.79
C GLU A 80 20.53 8.64 -12.61
#